data_AF-A0A1V1PIA7-F1
#
_entry.id   AF-A0A1V1PIA7-F1
#
_cell.length_a   1.000
_cell.length_b   1.000
_cell.length_c   1.000
_cell.angle_alpha   90.00
_cell.angle_beta   90.00
_cell.angle_gamma   90.00
#
_symmetry.space_group_name_H-M   'P 1'
#
loop_
_entity.id
_entity.type
_entity.pdbx_description
1 polymer ?
#
loop_
_entity_poly.entity_id
_entity_poly.type
_entity_poly.pdbx_seq_one_letter_code
_entity_poly.pdbx_strand_id
1 'polypeptide(L)'
;MVKRIFVYYRFQWQNDYSSKSSRAKLEKKPYIRTIINQKNGFLRYLSPKTRTYKVAAFTYYEPKDWIIVASSFENDFLSDPQKKMLSGSAIALVFTIAAVLIITLIVTNQTVIRPLFKIMNVIDNAVASASPVELVEVSEGVRTTAIAQVDSLENASGILNEVTELVSRNADQADASQDRVTQAFDDIHAAESSINQLNQSMNNISQFSADTQKIIQIIDEIAFQTNLLALNAAVEAARAGEAGAGFAVVADEVRNLALRSAEAAKNTGDMIESSVKEVQDSLQIVDNTNKNFVQLKESMEEILNIIKGFVESSMNQSKQIQEVQRSFKDMESKTENNVSIAEKTSEIAQHMKQWTVDLTVVVNKLSFLVGGNIN
;
A
#
# COMPACT_ATOMS: atom_id res chain seq x y z
N MET A 1 11.82 -104.92 -0.85
CA MET A 1 11.12 -106.22 -1.02
C MET A 1 11.70 -106.92 -2.25
N VAL A 2 12.84 -107.62 -2.12
CA VAL A 2 13.49 -108.28 -3.28
C VAL A 2 12.83 -109.64 -3.51
N LYS A 3 11.85 -109.66 -4.43
CA LYS A 3 11.22 -110.88 -4.92
C LYS A 3 12.24 -111.70 -5.72
N ARG A 4 12.60 -112.87 -5.19
CA ARG A 4 13.50 -113.89 -5.75
C ARG A 4 13.27 -114.15 -7.24
N ILE A 5 14.33 -114.10 -8.04
CA ILE A 5 14.57 -115.03 -9.15
C ILE A 5 16.09 -115.29 -9.20
N PHE A 6 16.55 -116.33 -8.51
CA PHE A 6 17.87 -116.91 -8.76
C PHE A 6 17.73 -117.84 -9.97
N VAL A 7 18.28 -117.47 -11.12
CA VAL A 7 18.41 -118.39 -12.25
C VAL A 7 19.76 -119.07 -12.12
N TYR A 8 19.79 -120.24 -11.49
CA TYR A 8 20.98 -121.09 -11.44
C TYR A 8 21.17 -121.79 -12.80
N TYR A 9 22.23 -121.46 -13.52
CA TYR A 9 22.69 -122.29 -14.64
C TYR A 9 23.79 -123.24 -14.14
N ARG A 10 23.48 -124.53 -14.02
CA ARG A 10 24.45 -125.60 -13.74
C ARG A 10 25.20 -125.93 -15.03
N PHE A 11 26.46 -125.53 -15.14
CA PHE A 11 27.39 -126.06 -16.14
C PHE A 11 28.28 -127.09 -15.44
N GLN A 12 27.99 -128.38 -15.63
CA GLN A 12 28.87 -129.46 -15.19
C GLN A 12 29.52 -130.11 -16.42
N TRP A 13 30.83 -130.35 -16.33
CA TRP A 13 31.64 -131.05 -17.32
C TRP A 13 31.91 -132.48 -16.82
N GLN A 14 31.30 -133.49 -17.47
CA GLN A 14 31.44 -134.98 -17.30
C GLN A 14 30.89 -135.58 -15.97
N ASN A 15 30.17 -136.71 -15.91
CA ASN A 15 29.75 -137.77 -16.85
C ASN A 15 28.36 -138.34 -16.43
N ASP A 16 27.64 -138.93 -17.41
CA ASP A 16 26.38 -139.69 -17.37
C ASP A 16 24.98 -139.00 -17.45
N TYR A 17 24.23 -139.42 -18.50
CA TYR A 17 22.83 -139.18 -18.93
C TYR A 17 22.41 -137.88 -19.69
N SER A 18 22.48 -137.98 -21.04
CA SER A 18 21.54 -137.58 -22.11
C SER A 18 20.95 -136.13 -22.24
N SER A 19 21.55 -135.28 -23.10
CA SER A 19 20.98 -134.80 -24.39
C SER A 19 21.78 -133.60 -24.98
N LYS A 20 22.24 -133.72 -26.23
CA LYS A 20 23.05 -132.71 -26.95
C LYS A 20 22.27 -131.44 -27.39
N SER A 21 20.96 -131.33 -27.16
CA SER A 21 20.13 -130.26 -27.77
C SER A 21 20.01 -128.96 -26.95
N SER A 22 20.28 -128.99 -25.64
CA SER A 22 20.06 -127.83 -24.75
C SER A 22 21.27 -126.88 -24.62
N ARG A 23 22.50 -127.39 -24.76
CA ARG A 23 23.75 -126.58 -24.69
C ARG A 23 23.89 -125.62 -25.87
N ALA A 24 23.70 -126.08 -27.11
CA ALA A 24 23.86 -125.26 -28.32
C ALA A 24 22.79 -124.15 -28.46
N LYS A 25 21.65 -124.26 -27.78
CA LYS A 25 20.56 -123.26 -27.82
C LYS A 25 20.83 -122.03 -26.94
N LEU A 26 21.61 -122.19 -25.87
CA LEU A 26 21.91 -121.12 -24.91
C LEU A 26 23.11 -120.28 -25.34
N GLU A 27 24.15 -120.88 -25.93
CA GLU A 27 25.33 -120.16 -26.46
C GLU A 27 25.03 -119.29 -27.69
N LYS A 28 23.91 -119.53 -28.39
CA LYS A 28 23.47 -118.68 -29.52
C LYS A 28 22.97 -117.30 -29.10
N LYS A 29 22.78 -117.03 -27.81
CA LYS A 29 22.29 -115.73 -27.34
C LYS A 29 23.48 -114.78 -27.08
N PRO A 30 23.59 -113.64 -27.77
CA PRO A 30 24.75 -112.75 -27.68
C PRO A 30 25.08 -112.35 -26.23
N TYR A 31 24.07 -112.04 -25.43
CA TYR A 31 24.24 -111.62 -24.03
C TYR A 31 24.77 -112.73 -23.12
N ILE A 32 24.42 -114.01 -23.37
CA ILE A 32 24.98 -115.14 -22.60
C ILE A 32 26.45 -115.36 -22.99
N ARG A 33 26.79 -115.19 -24.27
CA ARG A 33 28.17 -115.31 -24.76
C ARG A 33 29.09 -114.26 -24.13
N THR A 34 28.63 -113.02 -23.99
CA THR A 34 29.41 -111.95 -23.31
C THR A 34 29.62 -112.28 -21.84
N ILE A 35 28.60 -112.79 -21.15
CA ILE A 35 28.69 -113.18 -19.72
C ILE A 35 29.72 -114.31 -19.53
N ILE A 36 29.70 -115.33 -20.40
CA ILE A 36 30.63 -116.46 -20.33
C ILE A 36 32.07 -116.02 -20.61
N ASN A 37 32.29 -115.14 -21.59
CA ASN A 37 33.63 -114.69 -21.97
C ASN A 37 34.26 -113.74 -20.95
N GLN A 38 33.49 -112.80 -20.40
CA GLN A 38 34.03 -111.78 -19.48
C GLN A 38 34.20 -112.30 -18.05
N LYS A 39 33.42 -113.31 -17.65
CA LYS A 39 33.41 -113.95 -16.31
C LYS A 39 32.98 -113.04 -15.14
N ASN A 40 33.32 -111.74 -15.14
CA ASN A 40 32.93 -110.74 -14.14
C ASN A 40 32.51 -109.42 -14.82
N GLY A 41 31.44 -108.76 -14.33
CA GLY A 41 31.06 -107.41 -14.78
C GLY A 41 29.56 -107.13 -14.70
N PHE A 42 29.14 -106.07 -15.40
CA PHE A 42 27.72 -105.78 -15.64
C PHE A 42 27.45 -105.60 -17.13
N LEU A 43 26.28 -106.04 -17.57
CA LEU A 43 25.83 -105.96 -18.95
C LEU A 43 24.39 -105.46 -18.97
N ARG A 44 24.15 -104.39 -19.74
CA ARG A 44 22.80 -103.99 -20.13
C ARG A 44 22.40 -104.77 -21.37
N TYR A 45 21.28 -105.47 -21.31
CA TYR A 45 20.78 -106.25 -22.44
C TYR A 45 19.26 -106.16 -22.55
N LEU A 46 18.76 -106.35 -23.76
CA LEU A 46 17.33 -106.42 -24.00
C LEU A 46 16.83 -107.82 -23.67
N SER A 47 15.92 -107.94 -22.70
CA SER A 47 15.32 -109.22 -22.32
C SER A 47 14.50 -109.79 -23.49
N PRO A 48 14.83 -110.99 -24.02
CA PRO A 48 14.14 -111.54 -25.18
C PRO A 48 12.65 -111.84 -24.93
N LYS A 49 12.25 -112.05 -23.67
CA LYS A 49 10.85 -112.35 -23.30
C LYS A 49 9.97 -111.11 -23.16
N THR A 50 10.54 -110.00 -22.69
CA THR A 50 9.75 -108.82 -22.29
C THR A 50 10.05 -107.60 -23.15
N ARG A 51 11.06 -107.66 -24.04
CA ARG A 51 11.57 -106.51 -24.83
C ARG A 51 11.85 -105.26 -23.98
N THR A 52 12.18 -105.46 -22.71
CA THR A 52 12.58 -104.40 -21.78
C THR A 52 14.05 -104.56 -21.45
N TYR A 53 14.71 -103.42 -21.22
CA TYR A 53 16.12 -103.43 -20.83
C TYR A 53 16.27 -103.98 -19.41
N LYS A 54 17.19 -104.93 -19.27
CA LYS A 54 17.64 -105.46 -18.00
C LYS A 54 19.11 -105.11 -17.81
N VAL A 55 19.46 -104.83 -16.58
CA VAL A 55 20.86 -104.75 -16.16
C VAL A 55 21.17 -106.04 -15.43
N ALA A 56 22.13 -106.81 -15.95
CA ALA A 56 22.68 -108.00 -15.30
C ALA A 56 24.05 -107.68 -14.73
N ALA A 57 24.27 -108.02 -13.46
CA ALA A 57 25.60 -108.15 -12.86
C ALA A 57 25.95 -109.63 -12.77
N PHE A 58 27.18 -109.99 -13.12
CA PHE A 58 27.62 -111.38 -13.10
C PHE A 58 29.05 -111.52 -12.60
N THR A 59 29.32 -112.64 -11.93
CA THR A 59 30.64 -112.95 -11.34
C THR A 59 30.94 -114.45 -11.39
N TYR A 60 32.21 -114.82 -11.60
CA TYR A 60 32.68 -116.20 -11.67
C TYR A 60 33.08 -116.73 -10.29
N TYR A 61 32.62 -117.95 -9.98
CA TYR A 61 32.81 -118.64 -8.73
C TYR A 61 33.60 -119.94 -8.97
N GLU A 62 34.90 -119.84 -8.70
CA GLU A 62 35.93 -120.84 -9.00
C GLU A 62 35.68 -122.25 -8.40
N PRO A 63 35.23 -122.42 -7.14
CA PRO A 63 35.15 -123.75 -6.52
C PRO A 63 34.16 -124.71 -7.18
N LYS A 64 33.21 -124.18 -7.97
CA LYS A 64 32.17 -124.97 -8.65
C LYS A 64 32.08 -124.69 -10.15
N ASP A 65 33.00 -123.89 -10.69
CA ASP A 65 33.00 -123.45 -12.10
C ASP A 65 31.66 -122.79 -12.51
N TRP A 66 31.13 -121.89 -11.68
CA TRP A 66 29.84 -121.22 -11.89
C TRP A 66 30.00 -119.75 -12.29
N ILE A 67 29.08 -119.22 -13.10
CA ILE A 67 28.89 -117.77 -13.25
C ILE A 67 27.54 -117.42 -12.60
N ILE A 68 27.59 -116.68 -11.51
CA ILE A 68 26.41 -116.20 -10.80
C ILE A 68 25.95 -114.93 -11.49
N VAL A 69 24.70 -114.91 -11.96
CA VAL A 69 24.09 -113.76 -12.65
C VAL A 69 22.90 -113.25 -11.84
N ALA A 70 22.94 -111.99 -11.43
CA ALA A 70 21.81 -111.26 -10.87
C ALA A 70 21.33 -110.23 -11.89
N SER A 71 20.04 -110.25 -12.27
CA SER A 71 19.50 -109.27 -13.22
C SER A 71 18.20 -108.67 -12.71
N SER A 72 18.08 -107.34 -12.82
CA SER A 72 16.85 -106.61 -12.55
C SER A 72 16.43 -105.78 -13.77
N PHE A 73 15.16 -105.39 -13.83
CA PHE A 73 14.67 -104.49 -14.86
C PHE A 73 15.14 -103.06 -14.59
N GLU A 74 15.54 -102.34 -15.64
CA GLU A 74 16.01 -100.94 -15.53
C GLU A 74 14.90 -100.01 -14.98
N ASN A 75 13.64 -100.31 -15.33
CA ASN A 75 12.46 -99.56 -14.93
C ASN A 75 12.24 -99.56 -13.40
N ASP A 76 12.70 -100.59 -12.68
CA ASP A 76 12.59 -100.68 -11.22
C ASP A 76 13.47 -99.64 -10.50
N PHE A 77 14.46 -99.04 -11.19
CA PHE A 77 15.33 -98.00 -10.62
C PHE A 77 14.88 -96.57 -10.92
N LEU A 78 14.03 -96.35 -11.94
CA LEU A 78 13.71 -95.01 -12.47
C LEU A 78 12.27 -94.54 -12.18
N SER A 79 11.37 -95.40 -11.69
CA SER A 79 9.94 -95.06 -11.55
C SER A 79 9.59 -94.19 -10.33
N ASP A 80 10.39 -94.19 -9.27
CA ASP A 80 10.12 -93.44 -8.03
C ASP A 80 10.65 -91.98 -8.02
N PRO A 81 11.87 -91.69 -8.52
CA PRO A 81 12.41 -90.33 -8.51
C PRO A 81 11.65 -89.35 -9.41
N GLN A 82 11.20 -89.79 -10.60
CA GLN A 82 10.58 -88.91 -11.60
C GLN A 82 9.20 -88.40 -11.18
N LYS A 83 8.38 -89.22 -10.52
CA LYS A 83 7.05 -88.81 -10.04
C LYS A 83 7.13 -87.81 -8.88
N LYS A 84 8.08 -87.98 -7.96
CA LYS A 84 8.31 -87.02 -6.85
C LYS A 84 8.90 -85.70 -7.34
N MET A 85 9.72 -85.71 -8.40
CA MET A 85 10.29 -84.50 -8.98
C MET A 85 9.23 -83.64 -9.68
N LEU A 86 8.31 -84.25 -10.44
CA LEU A 86 7.21 -83.54 -11.13
C LEU A 86 6.19 -82.89 -10.17
N SER A 87 5.78 -83.60 -9.11
CA SER A 87 4.87 -83.02 -8.10
C SER A 87 5.55 -81.92 -7.28
N GLY A 88 6.84 -82.08 -6.96
CA GLY A 88 7.64 -81.06 -6.29
C GLY A 88 7.81 -79.79 -7.13
N SER A 89 8.06 -79.92 -8.44
CA SER A 89 8.15 -78.77 -9.35
C SER A 89 6.83 -78.03 -9.54
N ALA A 90 5.69 -78.74 -9.55
CA ALA A 90 4.37 -78.11 -9.66
C ALA A 90 4.01 -77.31 -8.39
N ILE A 91 4.29 -77.86 -7.21
CA ILE A 91 4.09 -77.16 -5.93
C ILE A 91 5.00 -75.92 -5.84
N ALA A 92 6.28 -76.06 -6.23
CA ALA A 92 7.20 -74.93 -6.29
C ALA A 92 6.70 -73.85 -7.26
N LEU A 93 6.17 -74.21 -8.43
CA LEU A 93 5.59 -73.26 -9.39
C LEU A 93 4.42 -72.48 -8.78
N VAL A 94 3.48 -73.16 -8.11
CA VAL A 94 2.35 -72.50 -7.43
C VAL A 94 2.83 -71.55 -6.35
N PHE A 95 3.79 -71.96 -5.52
CA PHE A 95 4.37 -71.06 -4.50
C PHE A 95 5.13 -69.88 -5.10
N THR A 96 5.83 -70.07 -6.23
CA THR A 96 6.49 -68.95 -6.92
C THR A 96 5.47 -67.98 -7.54
N ILE A 97 4.39 -68.46 -8.15
CA ILE A 97 3.33 -67.60 -8.68
C ILE A 97 2.63 -66.86 -7.55
N ALA A 98 2.31 -67.54 -6.44
CA ALA A 98 1.72 -66.90 -5.26
C ALA A 98 2.66 -65.86 -4.63
N ALA A 99 3.95 -66.16 -4.51
CA ALA A 99 4.95 -65.22 -4.00
C ALA A 99 5.09 -64.00 -4.92
N VAL A 100 5.12 -64.19 -6.24
CA VAL A 100 5.14 -63.09 -7.22
C VAL A 100 3.88 -62.25 -7.09
N LEU A 101 2.69 -62.86 -7.00
CA LEU A 101 1.42 -62.14 -6.82
C LEU A 101 1.41 -61.32 -5.53
N ILE A 102 1.82 -61.91 -4.40
CA ILE A 102 1.90 -61.23 -3.10
C ILE A 102 2.91 -60.09 -3.16
N ILE A 103 4.09 -60.29 -3.75
CA ILE A 103 5.10 -59.25 -3.92
C ILE A 103 4.55 -58.14 -4.82
N THR A 104 3.90 -58.44 -5.94
CA THR A 104 3.28 -57.42 -6.79
C THR A 104 2.16 -56.66 -6.07
N LEU A 105 1.38 -57.31 -5.22
CA LEU A 105 0.31 -56.67 -4.44
C LEU A 105 0.91 -55.75 -3.36
N ILE A 106 1.95 -56.19 -2.66
CA ILE A 106 2.68 -55.38 -1.67
C ILE A 106 3.36 -54.19 -2.34
N VAL A 107 4.07 -54.41 -3.46
CA VAL A 107 4.72 -53.35 -4.22
C VAL A 107 3.67 -52.36 -4.71
N THR A 108 2.60 -52.80 -5.38
CA THR A 108 1.53 -51.92 -5.86
C THR A 108 0.88 -51.13 -4.72
N ASN A 109 0.64 -51.77 -3.57
CA ASN A 109 0.08 -51.11 -2.39
C ASN A 109 1.04 -50.03 -1.82
N GLN A 110 2.34 -50.31 -1.79
CA GLN A 110 3.33 -49.37 -1.27
C GLN A 110 3.72 -48.27 -2.26
N THR A 111 3.80 -48.56 -3.56
CA THR A 111 4.28 -47.62 -4.58
C THR A 111 3.16 -46.83 -5.24
N VAL A 112 1.95 -47.37 -5.30
CA VAL A 112 0.80 -46.71 -5.97
C VAL A 112 -0.24 -46.31 -4.94
N ILE A 113 -0.79 -47.24 -4.18
CA ILE A 113 -1.99 -46.99 -3.36
C ILE A 113 -1.71 -46.02 -2.21
N ARG A 114 -0.69 -46.28 -1.38
CA ARG A 114 -0.36 -45.43 -0.22
C ARG A 114 0.02 -43.98 -0.59
N PRO A 115 0.91 -43.73 -1.57
CA PRO A 115 1.23 -42.37 -1.99
C PRO A 115 0.02 -41.65 -2.58
N LEU A 116 -0.85 -42.37 -3.30
CA LEU A 116 -2.04 -41.80 -3.91
C LEU A 116 -3.03 -41.35 -2.82
N PHE A 117 -3.27 -42.14 -1.77
CA PHE A 117 -4.06 -41.70 -0.61
C PHE A 117 -3.45 -40.54 0.16
N LYS A 118 -2.11 -40.46 0.27
CA LYS A 118 -1.45 -39.29 0.86
C LYS A 118 -1.67 -38.03 0.03
N ILE A 119 -1.53 -38.12 -1.29
CA ILE A 119 -1.78 -37.00 -2.20
C ILE A 119 -3.25 -36.59 -2.15
N MET A 120 -4.19 -37.54 -2.11
CA MET A 120 -5.61 -37.25 -1.94
C MET A 120 -5.88 -36.47 -0.64
N ASN A 121 -5.35 -36.93 0.49
CA ASN A 121 -5.53 -36.23 1.76
C ASN A 121 -4.89 -34.83 1.76
N VAL A 122 -3.75 -34.64 1.08
CA VAL A 122 -3.12 -33.32 0.95
C VAL A 122 -3.96 -32.39 0.07
N ILE A 123 -4.51 -32.92 -1.04
CA ILE A 123 -5.38 -32.15 -1.93
C ILE A 123 -6.71 -31.80 -1.23
N ASP A 124 -7.35 -32.74 -0.54
CA ASP A 124 -8.59 -32.49 0.20
C ASP A 124 -8.40 -31.44 1.29
N ASN A 125 -7.26 -31.49 2.01
CA ASN A 125 -6.92 -30.47 3.00
C ASN A 125 -6.59 -29.11 2.34
N ALA A 126 -5.94 -29.10 1.19
CA ALA A 126 -5.64 -27.86 0.44
C ALA A 126 -6.92 -27.21 -0.13
N VAL A 127 -7.84 -28.03 -0.65
CA VAL A 127 -9.18 -27.63 -1.11
C VAL A 127 -10.02 -27.05 0.03
N ALA A 128 -9.90 -27.60 1.24
CA ALA A 128 -10.61 -27.11 2.42
C ALA A 128 -10.02 -25.84 3.05
N SER A 129 -8.71 -25.58 2.84
CA SER A 129 -7.99 -24.46 3.48
C SER A 129 -7.75 -23.26 2.57
N ALA A 130 -7.64 -23.46 1.26
CA ALA A 130 -7.78 -22.38 0.30
C ALA A 130 -9.27 -22.24 -0.01
N SER A 131 -9.93 -21.21 0.51
CA SER A 131 -11.27 -20.84 0.07
C SER A 131 -11.16 -19.72 -0.98
N PRO A 132 -11.03 -20.04 -2.28
CA PRO A 132 -11.16 -19.06 -3.36
C PRO A 132 -12.38 -18.15 -3.23
N VAL A 133 -13.42 -18.60 -2.51
CA VAL A 133 -14.61 -17.81 -2.21
C VAL A 133 -14.26 -16.59 -1.34
N GLU A 134 -13.44 -16.74 -0.31
CA GLU A 134 -12.99 -15.62 0.54
C GLU A 134 -12.15 -14.62 -0.26
N LEU A 135 -11.31 -15.09 -1.17
CA LEU A 135 -10.50 -14.20 -2.04
C LEU A 135 -11.37 -13.37 -2.99
N VAL A 136 -12.42 -13.96 -3.56
CA VAL A 136 -13.39 -13.22 -4.39
C VAL A 136 -14.12 -12.17 -3.55
N GLU A 137 -14.57 -12.52 -2.34
CA GLU A 137 -15.26 -11.61 -1.44
C GLU A 137 -14.37 -10.45 -0.99
N VAL A 138 -13.14 -10.73 -0.58
CA VAL A 138 -12.15 -9.69 -0.22
C VAL A 138 -11.86 -8.79 -1.40
N SER A 139 -11.69 -9.33 -2.60
CA SER A 139 -11.45 -8.55 -3.82
C SER A 139 -12.64 -7.64 -4.14
N GLU A 140 -13.86 -8.13 -4.02
CA GLU A 140 -15.08 -7.34 -4.19
C GLU A 140 -15.18 -6.20 -3.16
N GLY A 141 -14.82 -6.47 -1.91
CA GLY A 141 -14.72 -5.46 -0.85
C GLY A 141 -13.70 -4.36 -1.18
N VAL A 142 -12.47 -4.75 -1.57
CA VAL A 142 -11.42 -3.80 -1.99
C VAL A 142 -11.90 -2.96 -3.17
N ARG A 143 -12.54 -3.56 -4.17
CA ARG A 143 -13.07 -2.84 -5.34
C ARG A 143 -14.12 -1.82 -4.92
N THR A 144 -15.07 -2.22 -4.08
CA THR A 144 -16.15 -1.35 -3.59
C THR A 144 -15.59 -0.16 -2.81
N THR A 145 -14.64 -0.40 -1.89
CA THR A 145 -13.98 0.68 -1.14
C THR A 145 -13.17 1.59 -2.05
N ALA A 146 -12.45 1.04 -3.03
CA ALA A 146 -11.67 1.83 -3.98
C ALA A 146 -12.58 2.75 -4.82
N ILE A 147 -13.72 2.26 -5.32
CA ILE A 147 -14.69 3.09 -6.06
C ILE A 147 -15.22 4.23 -5.17
N ALA A 148 -15.65 3.93 -3.94
CA ALA A 148 -16.11 4.96 -3.01
C ALA A 148 -15.02 6.00 -2.67
N GLN A 149 -13.75 5.59 -2.72
CA GLN A 149 -12.62 6.50 -2.53
C GLN A 149 -12.39 7.41 -3.74
N VAL A 150 -12.63 6.95 -4.97
CA VAL A 150 -12.64 7.80 -6.17
C VAL A 150 -13.71 8.89 -6.04
N ASP A 151 -14.94 8.52 -5.67
CA ASP A 151 -16.03 9.49 -5.48
C ASP A 151 -15.68 10.56 -4.41
N SER A 152 -14.99 10.13 -3.35
CA SER A 152 -14.52 11.03 -2.29
C SER A 152 -13.42 11.98 -2.79
N LEU A 153 -12.52 11.49 -3.64
CA LEU A 153 -11.46 12.29 -4.26
C LEU A 153 -12.02 13.30 -5.26
N GLU A 154 -13.04 12.93 -6.04
CA GLU A 154 -13.71 13.84 -6.97
C GLU A 154 -14.38 15.00 -6.24
N ASN A 155 -15.16 14.69 -5.18
CA ASN A 155 -15.77 15.72 -4.32
C ASN A 155 -14.71 16.63 -3.69
N ALA A 156 -13.64 16.05 -3.15
CA ALA A 156 -12.56 16.81 -2.54
C ALA A 156 -11.81 17.68 -3.56
N SER A 157 -11.67 17.22 -4.81
CA SER A 157 -11.13 18.03 -5.92
C SER A 157 -12.05 19.20 -6.26
N GLY A 158 -13.37 19.01 -6.21
CA GLY A 158 -14.35 20.10 -6.37
C GLY A 158 -14.16 21.19 -5.32
N ILE A 159 -14.03 20.81 -4.04
CA ILE A 159 -13.75 21.74 -2.93
C ILE A 159 -12.41 22.44 -3.15
N LEU A 160 -11.36 21.74 -3.60
CA LEU A 160 -10.06 22.37 -3.88
C LEU A 160 -10.13 23.41 -5.00
N ASN A 161 -10.97 23.22 -6.01
CA ASN A 161 -11.18 24.22 -7.05
C ASN A 161 -11.86 25.48 -6.49
N GLU A 162 -12.88 25.32 -5.65
CA GLU A 162 -13.54 26.43 -4.97
C GLU A 162 -12.56 27.19 -4.05
N VAL A 163 -11.72 26.46 -3.30
CA VAL A 163 -10.66 27.04 -2.47
C VAL A 163 -9.62 27.77 -3.33
N THR A 164 -9.27 27.25 -4.50
CA THR A 164 -8.36 27.92 -5.45
C THR A 164 -8.95 29.25 -5.91
N GLU A 165 -10.24 29.28 -6.24
CA GLU A 165 -10.94 30.49 -6.65
C GLU A 165 -11.02 31.51 -5.50
N LEU A 166 -11.26 31.07 -4.26
CA LEU A 166 -11.23 31.92 -3.08
C LEU A 166 -9.85 32.54 -2.85
N VAL A 167 -8.78 31.75 -2.98
CA VAL A 167 -7.39 32.25 -2.84
C VAL A 167 -7.07 33.26 -3.93
N SER A 168 -7.52 33.05 -5.18
CA SER A 168 -7.35 34.03 -6.26
C SER A 168 -8.09 35.33 -5.97
N ARG A 169 -9.36 35.25 -5.57
CA ARG A 169 -10.15 36.43 -5.22
C ARG A 169 -9.55 37.20 -4.04
N ASN A 170 -9.00 36.49 -3.06
CA ASN A 170 -8.29 37.09 -1.93
C ASN A 170 -7.07 37.89 -2.40
N ALA A 171 -6.28 37.37 -3.34
CA ALA A 171 -5.15 38.09 -3.93
C ALA A 171 -5.60 39.35 -4.68
N ASP A 172 -6.62 39.25 -5.52
CA ASP A 172 -7.18 40.39 -6.27
C ASP A 172 -7.73 41.46 -5.33
N GLN A 173 -8.41 41.05 -4.25
CA GLN A 173 -8.97 41.98 -3.26
C GLN A 173 -7.90 42.64 -2.40
N ALA A 174 -6.77 41.97 -2.17
CA ALA A 174 -5.62 42.56 -1.52
C ALA A 174 -4.93 43.60 -2.41
N ASP A 175 -4.78 43.31 -3.71
CA ASP A 175 -4.26 44.27 -4.69
C ASP A 175 -5.15 45.52 -4.78
N ALA A 176 -6.47 45.34 -4.89
CA ALA A 176 -7.42 46.45 -4.87
C ALA A 176 -7.41 47.23 -3.53
N SER A 177 -7.15 46.54 -2.41
CA SER A 177 -6.98 47.21 -1.10
C SER A 177 -5.70 48.05 -1.06
N GLN A 178 -4.62 47.58 -1.69
CA GLN A 178 -3.37 48.32 -1.81
C GLN A 178 -3.58 49.65 -2.53
N ASP A 179 -4.29 49.65 -3.67
CA ASP A 179 -4.63 50.88 -4.40
C ASP A 179 -5.41 51.88 -3.55
N ARG A 180 -6.36 51.39 -2.74
CA ARG A 180 -7.16 52.24 -1.83
C ARG A 180 -6.30 52.87 -0.74
N VAL A 181 -5.34 52.12 -0.20
CA VAL A 181 -4.40 52.65 0.79
C VAL A 181 -3.48 53.69 0.16
N THR A 182 -3.02 53.48 -1.07
CA THR A 182 -2.27 54.49 -1.82
C THR A 182 -3.08 55.77 -2.02
N GLN A 183 -4.35 55.66 -2.41
CA GLN A 183 -5.23 56.84 -2.50
C GLN A 183 -5.40 57.55 -1.15
N ALA A 184 -5.50 56.80 -0.05
CA ALA A 184 -5.59 57.39 1.28
C ALA A 184 -4.32 58.17 1.67
N PHE A 185 -3.13 57.73 1.23
CA PHE A 185 -1.89 58.50 1.41
C PHE A 185 -1.93 59.83 0.64
N ASP A 186 -2.45 59.84 -0.58
CA ASP A 186 -2.60 61.07 -1.37
C ASP A 186 -3.56 62.05 -0.68
N ASP A 187 -4.67 61.55 -0.14
CA ASP A 187 -5.64 62.35 0.61
C ASP A 187 -5.02 62.93 1.90
N ILE A 188 -4.22 62.14 2.62
CA ILE A 188 -3.47 62.61 3.80
C ILE A 188 -2.48 63.71 3.42
N HIS A 189 -1.73 63.56 2.32
CA HIS A 189 -0.81 64.58 1.85
C HIS A 189 -1.51 65.88 1.45
N ALA A 190 -2.68 65.79 0.81
CA ALA A 190 -3.49 66.96 0.51
C ALA A 190 -4.00 67.66 1.79
N ALA A 191 -4.38 66.88 2.81
CA ALA A 191 -4.77 67.39 4.11
C ALA A 191 -3.61 68.10 4.84
N GLU A 192 -2.40 67.52 4.85
CA GLU A 192 -1.19 68.14 5.39
C GLU A 192 -0.89 69.50 4.74
N SER A 193 -0.99 69.58 3.40
CA SER A 193 -0.82 70.83 2.67
C SER A 193 -1.84 71.88 3.10
N SER A 194 -3.11 71.48 3.25
CA SER A 194 -4.19 72.38 3.67
C SER A 194 -4.01 72.88 5.11
N ILE A 195 -3.56 72.02 6.01
CA ILE A 195 -3.21 72.37 7.40
C ILE A 195 -2.06 73.36 7.46
N ASN A 196 -1.02 73.16 6.65
CA ASN A 196 0.10 74.10 6.58
C ASN A 196 -0.35 75.49 6.10
N GLN A 197 -1.23 75.56 5.11
CA GLN A 197 -1.82 76.83 4.65
C GLN A 197 -2.69 77.48 5.72
N LEU A 198 -3.47 76.69 6.47
CA LEU A 198 -4.28 77.17 7.58
C LEU A 198 -3.40 77.76 8.69
N ASN A 199 -2.31 77.06 9.05
CA ASN A 199 -1.35 77.52 10.04
C ASN A 199 -0.70 78.85 9.63
N GLN A 200 -0.30 78.98 8.36
CA GLN A 200 0.21 80.25 7.82
C GLN A 200 -0.83 81.38 7.89
N SER A 201 -2.09 81.09 7.56
CA SER A 201 -3.17 82.07 7.64
C SER A 201 -3.44 82.52 9.07
N MET A 202 -3.45 81.60 10.04
CA MET A 202 -3.62 81.93 11.45
C MET A 202 -2.47 82.78 12.01
N ASN A 203 -1.23 82.49 11.60
CA ASN A 203 -0.08 83.35 11.95
C ASN A 203 -0.21 84.76 11.37
N ASN A 204 -0.67 84.89 10.11
CA ASN A 204 -0.93 86.19 9.51
C ASN A 204 -2.04 86.97 10.25
N ILE A 205 -3.13 86.29 10.65
CA ILE A 205 -4.20 86.90 11.44
C ILE A 205 -3.67 87.35 12.81
N SER A 206 -2.86 86.51 13.49
CA SER A 206 -2.25 86.87 14.77
C SER A 206 -1.39 88.13 14.67
N GLN A 207 -0.54 88.21 13.63
CA GLN A 207 0.28 89.39 13.36
C GLN A 207 -0.58 90.63 13.05
N PHE A 208 -1.60 90.48 12.21
CA PHE A 208 -2.51 91.58 11.87
C PHE A 208 -3.28 92.10 13.09
N SER A 209 -3.76 91.21 13.96
CA SER A 209 -4.41 91.60 15.22
C SER A 209 -3.44 92.33 16.15
N ALA A 210 -2.20 91.87 16.27
CA ALA A 210 -1.18 92.55 17.08
C ALA A 210 -0.87 93.97 16.55
N ASP A 211 -0.81 94.16 15.23
CA ASP A 211 -0.61 95.48 14.63
C ASP A 211 -1.84 96.37 14.79
N THR A 212 -3.04 95.80 14.71
CA THR A 212 -4.30 96.52 14.98
C THR A 212 -4.36 96.98 16.44
N GLN A 213 -3.92 96.16 17.40
CA GLN A 213 -3.84 96.53 18.82
C GLN A 213 -2.96 97.78 19.03
N LYS A 214 -1.82 97.87 18.33
CA LYS A 214 -0.94 99.05 18.40
C LYS A 214 -1.64 100.30 17.86
N ILE A 215 -2.42 100.18 16.78
CA ILE A 215 -3.19 101.30 16.23
C ILE A 215 -4.25 101.77 17.24
N ILE A 216 -4.95 100.84 17.88
CA ILE A 216 -5.94 101.18 18.92
C ILE A 216 -5.30 101.87 20.12
N GLN A 217 -4.11 101.43 20.56
CA GLN A 217 -3.35 102.14 21.61
C GLN A 217 -3.00 103.57 21.22
N ILE A 218 -2.60 103.82 19.97
CA ILE A 218 -2.34 105.18 19.47
C ILE A 218 -3.64 106.01 19.46
N ILE A 219 -4.79 105.43 19.10
CA ILE A 219 -6.08 106.13 19.12
C ILE A 219 -6.48 106.52 20.55
N ASP A 220 -6.29 105.62 21.53
CA ASP A 220 -6.52 105.92 22.95
C ASP A 220 -5.60 107.05 23.43
N GLU A 221 -4.33 107.04 23.04
CA GLU A 221 -3.39 108.12 23.35
C GLU A 221 -3.81 109.46 22.73
N ILE A 222 -4.27 109.48 21.48
CA ILE A 222 -4.81 110.69 20.82
C ILE A 222 -6.07 111.19 21.54
N ALA A 223 -6.97 110.28 21.92
CA ALA A 223 -8.18 110.63 22.67
C ALA A 223 -7.82 111.26 24.03
N PHE A 224 -6.85 110.68 24.74
CA PHE A 224 -6.35 111.24 25.99
C PHE A 224 -5.72 112.63 25.83
N GLN A 225 -4.88 112.82 24.81
CA GLN A 225 -4.29 114.13 24.49
C GLN A 225 -5.36 115.17 24.13
N THR A 226 -6.38 114.77 23.36
CA THR A 226 -7.51 115.63 22.98
C THR A 226 -8.33 116.04 24.20
N ASN A 227 -8.57 115.11 25.13
CA ASN A 227 -9.25 115.38 26.40
C ASN A 227 -8.47 116.40 27.25
N LEU A 228 -7.14 116.30 27.32
CA LEU A 228 -6.29 117.26 28.02
C LEU A 228 -6.30 118.64 27.35
N LEU A 229 -6.25 118.70 26.02
CA LEU A 229 -6.35 119.95 25.25
C LEU A 229 -7.70 120.64 25.47
N ALA A 230 -8.79 119.88 25.43
CA ALA A 230 -10.14 120.37 25.68
C ALA A 230 -10.31 120.90 27.12
N LEU A 231 -9.73 120.20 28.11
CA LEU A 231 -9.71 120.67 29.48
C LEU A 231 -8.97 122.01 29.62
N ASN A 232 -7.79 122.15 29.00
CA ASN A 232 -7.04 123.40 29.01
C ASN A 232 -7.83 124.54 28.34
N ALA A 233 -8.52 124.26 27.22
CA ALA A 233 -9.37 125.23 26.54
C ALA A 233 -10.58 125.65 27.39
N ALA A 234 -11.22 124.71 28.10
CA ALA A 234 -12.32 125.00 29.02
C ALA A 234 -11.87 125.91 30.18
N VAL A 235 -10.66 125.67 30.72
CA VAL A 235 -10.06 126.51 31.78
C VAL A 235 -9.80 127.93 31.26
N GLU A 236 -9.22 128.08 30.07
CA GLU A 236 -8.93 129.41 29.51
C GLU A 236 -10.21 130.15 29.09
N ALA A 237 -11.23 129.44 28.60
CA ALA A 237 -12.55 130.00 28.34
C ALA A 237 -13.23 130.51 29.62
N ALA A 238 -13.15 129.76 30.72
CA ALA A 238 -13.63 130.21 32.03
C ALA A 238 -12.88 131.46 32.52
N ARG A 239 -11.57 131.54 32.25
CA ARG A 239 -10.73 132.69 32.59
C ARG A 239 -11.10 133.96 31.82
N ALA A 240 -11.60 133.82 30.58
CA ALA A 240 -12.07 134.92 29.75
C ALA A 240 -13.47 135.45 30.14
N GLY A 241 -14.16 134.83 31.10
CA GLY A 241 -15.47 135.27 31.60
C GLY A 241 -16.57 135.21 30.52
N GLU A 242 -17.42 136.25 30.43
CA GLU A 242 -18.53 136.27 29.46
C GLU A 242 -18.07 136.17 27.99
N ALA A 243 -16.90 136.72 27.65
CA ALA A 243 -16.36 136.64 26.28
C ALA A 243 -15.97 135.20 25.88
N GLY A 244 -15.72 134.32 26.86
CA GLY A 244 -15.33 132.93 26.65
C GLY A 244 -16.50 131.92 26.67
N ALA A 245 -17.73 132.34 26.97
CA ALA A 245 -18.85 131.43 27.20
C ALA A 245 -19.13 130.48 26.02
N GLY A 246 -19.05 130.97 24.78
CA GLY A 246 -19.21 130.14 23.59
C GLY A 246 -18.06 129.12 23.40
N PHE A 247 -16.83 129.51 23.72
CA PHE A 247 -15.67 128.62 23.66
C PHE A 247 -15.71 127.54 24.74
N ALA A 248 -16.25 127.84 25.92
CA ALA A 248 -16.42 126.87 27.00
C ALA A 248 -17.33 125.70 26.58
N VAL A 249 -18.45 126.00 25.91
CA VAL A 249 -19.37 124.96 25.41
C VAL A 249 -18.70 124.06 24.38
N VAL A 250 -17.94 124.64 23.44
CA VAL A 250 -17.21 123.86 22.43
C VAL A 250 -16.13 122.99 23.10
N ALA A 251 -15.41 123.53 24.08
CA ALA A 251 -14.39 122.78 24.81
C ALA A 251 -14.99 121.58 25.56
N ASP A 252 -16.13 121.74 26.23
CA ASP A 252 -16.83 120.63 26.90
C ASP A 252 -17.33 119.56 25.92
N GLU A 253 -17.83 119.95 24.75
CA GLU A 253 -18.26 119.00 23.71
C GLU A 253 -17.07 118.20 23.13
N VAL A 254 -15.95 118.87 22.86
CA VAL A 254 -14.70 118.20 22.43
C VAL A 254 -14.20 117.25 23.51
N ARG A 255 -14.28 117.65 24.79
CA ARG A 255 -13.92 116.81 25.92
C ARG A 255 -14.76 115.54 25.98
N ASN A 256 -16.08 115.68 25.81
CA ASN A 256 -17.01 114.56 25.81
C ASN A 256 -16.74 113.61 24.63
N LEU A 257 -16.49 114.16 23.43
CA LEU A 257 -16.12 113.36 22.26
C LEU A 257 -14.81 112.59 22.46
N ALA A 258 -13.82 113.21 23.11
CA ALA A 258 -12.55 112.56 23.45
C ALA A 258 -12.74 111.39 24.43
N LEU A 259 -13.54 111.58 25.48
CA LEU A 259 -13.87 110.50 26.44
C LEU A 259 -14.60 109.34 25.75
N ARG A 260 -15.57 109.63 24.89
CA ARG A 260 -16.27 108.61 24.08
C ARG A 260 -15.33 107.88 23.13
N SER A 261 -14.36 108.57 22.56
CA SER A 261 -13.36 107.98 21.67
C SER A 261 -12.42 107.04 22.42
N ALA A 262 -11.98 107.42 23.64
CA ALA A 262 -11.18 106.56 24.51
C ALA A 262 -11.96 105.30 24.94
N GLU A 263 -13.24 105.43 25.30
CA GLU A 263 -14.09 104.28 25.62
C GLU A 263 -14.26 103.33 24.42
N ALA A 264 -14.48 103.86 23.22
CA ALA A 264 -14.58 103.06 21.99
C ALA A 264 -13.26 102.38 21.63
N ALA A 265 -12.12 103.08 21.79
CA ALA A 265 -10.79 102.51 21.60
C ALA A 265 -10.55 101.34 22.56
N LYS A 266 -10.83 101.53 23.85
CA LYS A 266 -10.72 100.46 24.85
C LYS A 266 -11.57 99.24 24.50
N ASN A 267 -12.85 99.43 24.20
CA ASN A 267 -13.75 98.32 23.82
C ASN A 267 -13.24 97.57 22.58
N THR A 268 -12.70 98.29 21.59
CA THR A 268 -12.12 97.68 20.39
C THR A 268 -10.84 96.92 20.71
N GLY A 269 -10.00 97.44 21.63
CA GLY A 269 -8.80 96.77 22.12
C GLY A 269 -9.13 95.47 22.84
N ASP A 270 -10.15 95.47 23.71
CA ASP A 270 -10.61 94.26 24.41
C ASP A 270 -11.09 93.19 23.41
N MET A 271 -11.80 93.60 22.34
CA MET A 271 -12.23 92.68 21.27
C MET A 271 -11.05 92.08 20.50
N ILE A 272 -10.03 92.89 20.17
CA ILE A 272 -8.82 92.42 19.47
C ILE A 272 -8.03 91.45 20.36
N GLU A 273 -7.88 91.75 21.66
CA GLU A 273 -7.21 90.86 22.60
C GLU A 273 -7.92 89.50 22.68
N SER A 274 -9.26 89.51 22.73
CA SER A 274 -10.05 88.28 22.64
C SER A 274 -9.81 87.52 21.34
N SER A 275 -9.76 88.20 20.18
CA SER A 275 -9.46 87.56 18.90
C SER A 275 -8.06 86.96 18.85
N VAL A 276 -7.04 87.61 19.44
CA VAL A 276 -5.69 87.06 19.53
C VAL A 276 -5.69 85.75 20.32
N LYS A 277 -6.42 85.70 21.44
CA LYS A 277 -6.55 84.49 22.25
C LYS A 277 -7.23 83.36 21.47
N GLU A 278 -8.33 83.63 20.77
CA GLU A 278 -9.01 82.61 19.96
C GLU A 278 -8.12 82.06 18.84
N VAL A 279 -7.28 82.90 18.23
CA VAL A 279 -6.30 82.46 17.22
C VAL A 279 -5.22 81.57 17.85
N GLN A 280 -4.74 81.87 19.06
CA GLN A 280 -3.77 81.02 19.77
C GLN A 280 -4.37 79.65 20.10
N ASP A 281 -5.60 79.62 20.60
CA ASP A 281 -6.31 78.36 20.88
C ASP A 281 -6.51 77.55 19.58
N SER A 282 -6.84 78.23 18.47
CA SER A 282 -6.97 77.62 17.14
C SER A 282 -5.65 77.02 16.64
N LEU A 283 -4.51 77.71 16.83
CA LEU A 283 -3.19 77.19 16.48
C LEU A 283 -2.85 75.90 17.25
N GLN A 284 -3.26 75.79 18.51
CA GLN A 284 -3.08 74.56 19.29
C GLN A 284 -3.92 73.40 18.74
N ILE A 285 -5.16 73.65 18.29
CA ILE A 285 -6.01 72.64 17.66
C ILE A 285 -5.38 72.17 16.34
N VAL A 286 -4.85 73.10 15.54
CA VAL A 286 -4.17 72.78 14.28
C VAL A 286 -2.92 71.93 14.51
N ASP A 287 -2.10 72.24 15.52
CA ASP A 287 -0.93 71.43 15.88
C ASP A 287 -1.31 70.01 16.31
N ASN A 288 -2.34 69.86 17.14
CA ASN A 288 -2.86 68.54 17.52
C ASN A 288 -3.41 67.77 16.33
N THR A 289 -4.10 68.46 15.41
CA THR A 289 -4.62 67.85 14.18
C THR A 289 -3.47 67.34 13.31
N ASN A 290 -2.39 68.11 13.19
CA ASN A 290 -1.20 67.70 12.46
C ASN A 290 -0.56 66.43 13.06
N LYS A 291 -0.46 66.34 14.40
CA LYS A 291 0.02 65.12 15.09
C LYS A 291 -0.86 63.90 14.81
N ASN A 292 -2.18 64.08 14.76
CA ASN A 292 -3.11 62.99 14.43
C ASN A 292 -2.92 62.50 12.99
N PHE A 293 -2.65 63.40 12.03
CA PHE A 293 -2.35 63.00 10.65
C PHE A 293 -1.03 62.23 10.53
N VAL A 294 0.00 62.59 11.32
CA VAL A 294 1.25 61.82 11.39
C VAL A 294 0.99 60.39 11.88
N GLN A 295 0.22 60.22 12.96
CA GLN A 295 -0.15 58.89 13.46
C GLN A 295 -1.02 58.10 12.48
N LEU A 296 -1.94 58.79 11.78
CA LEU A 296 -2.77 58.17 10.75
C LEU A 296 -1.92 57.66 9.59
N LYS A 297 -0.90 58.41 9.19
CA LYS A 297 0.06 57.99 8.17
C LYS A 297 0.81 56.73 8.58
N GLU A 298 1.35 56.68 9.80
CA GLU A 298 2.01 55.48 10.34
C GLU A 298 1.06 54.27 10.33
N SER A 299 -0.20 54.46 10.75
CA SER A 299 -1.21 53.40 10.73
C SER A 299 -1.50 52.90 9.31
N MET A 300 -1.52 53.79 8.31
CA MET A 300 -1.71 53.42 6.90
C MET A 300 -0.50 52.65 6.35
N GLU A 301 0.72 52.97 6.79
CA GLU A 301 1.94 52.23 6.43
C GLU A 301 1.92 50.80 6.98
N GLU A 302 1.42 50.62 8.21
CA GLU A 302 1.21 49.30 8.79
C GLU A 302 0.17 48.49 8.00
N ILE A 303 -0.97 49.09 7.65
CA ILE A 303 -2.01 48.44 6.84
C ILE A 303 -1.44 48.01 5.48
N LEU A 304 -0.64 48.87 4.83
CA LEU A 304 0.00 48.54 3.56
C LEU A 304 0.94 47.32 3.70
N ASN A 305 1.69 47.23 4.80
CA ASN A 305 2.55 46.08 5.06
C ASN A 305 1.76 44.79 5.29
N ILE A 306 0.62 44.87 6.00
CA ILE A 306 -0.28 43.73 6.19
C ILE A 306 -0.82 43.23 4.85
N ILE A 307 -1.25 44.15 3.98
CA ILE A 307 -1.76 43.81 2.65
C ILE A 307 -0.69 43.11 1.81
N LYS A 308 0.55 43.61 1.81
CA LYS A 308 1.68 42.95 1.13
C LYS A 308 1.91 41.53 1.65
N GLY A 309 1.90 41.34 2.97
CA GLY A 309 2.01 40.02 3.58
C GLY A 309 0.85 39.10 3.21
N PHE A 310 -0.36 39.64 3.04
CA PHE A 310 -1.53 38.88 2.61
C PHE A 310 -1.40 38.40 1.15
N VAL A 311 -0.95 39.26 0.23
CA VAL A 311 -0.67 38.89 -1.17
C VAL A 311 0.36 37.75 -1.24
N GLU A 312 1.46 37.88 -0.51
CA GLU A 312 2.50 36.84 -0.45
C GLU A 312 1.94 35.51 0.11
N SER A 313 1.15 35.59 1.18
CA SER A 313 0.49 34.42 1.78
C SER A 313 -0.46 33.74 0.79
N SER A 314 -1.29 34.50 0.06
CA SER A 314 -2.18 33.97 -0.96
C SER A 314 -1.42 33.31 -2.12
N MET A 315 -0.31 33.89 -2.57
CA MET A 315 0.56 33.25 -3.58
C MET A 315 1.13 31.91 -3.07
N ASN A 316 1.56 31.85 -1.81
CA ASN A 316 2.05 30.63 -1.20
C ASN A 316 0.94 29.57 -1.01
N GLN A 317 -0.26 29.98 -0.62
CA GLN A 317 -1.43 29.09 -0.56
C GLN A 317 -1.77 28.51 -1.94
N SER A 318 -1.74 29.33 -2.99
CA SER A 318 -1.98 28.86 -4.37
C SER A 318 -1.00 27.76 -4.77
N LYS A 319 0.30 27.93 -4.48
CA LYS A 319 1.32 26.90 -4.72
C LYS A 319 1.05 25.61 -3.94
N GLN A 320 0.70 25.72 -2.66
CA GLN A 320 0.38 24.56 -1.82
C GLN A 320 -0.85 23.81 -2.33
N ILE A 321 -1.89 24.53 -2.78
CA ILE A 321 -3.08 23.91 -3.37
C ILE A 321 -2.72 23.13 -4.64
N GLN A 322 -1.83 23.65 -5.48
CA GLN A 322 -1.35 22.92 -6.66
C GLN A 322 -0.62 21.62 -6.29
N GLU A 323 0.14 21.60 -5.19
CA GLU A 323 0.79 20.37 -4.69
C GLU A 323 -0.23 19.35 -4.15
N VAL A 324 -1.26 19.83 -3.45
CA VAL A 324 -2.37 18.97 -2.99
C VAL A 324 -3.13 18.38 -4.19
N GLN A 325 -3.43 19.19 -5.21
CA GLN A 325 -4.07 18.72 -6.45
C GLN A 325 -3.24 17.63 -7.14
N ARG A 326 -1.91 17.78 -7.21
CA ARG A 326 -1.03 16.72 -7.75
C ARG A 326 -1.09 15.44 -6.91
N SER A 327 -1.10 15.57 -5.58
CA SER A 327 -1.19 14.43 -4.66
C SER A 327 -2.52 13.69 -4.80
N PHE A 328 -3.62 14.41 -5.03
CA PHE A 328 -4.93 13.80 -5.29
C PHE A 328 -4.94 13.01 -6.59
N LYS A 329 -4.34 13.56 -7.66
CA LYS A 329 -4.21 12.84 -8.93
C LYS A 329 -3.37 11.56 -8.82
N ASP A 330 -2.32 11.57 -8.01
CA ASP A 330 -1.54 10.36 -7.69
C ASP A 330 -2.38 9.35 -6.88
N MET A 331 -3.18 9.82 -5.93
CA MET A 331 -4.07 8.96 -5.15
C MET A 331 -5.18 8.35 -6.00
N GLU A 332 -5.76 9.11 -6.92
CA GLU A 332 -6.74 8.66 -7.91
C GLU A 332 -6.14 7.52 -8.75
N SER A 333 -4.97 7.73 -9.35
CA SER A 333 -4.27 6.70 -10.13
C SER A 333 -3.97 5.42 -9.33
N LYS A 334 -3.53 5.55 -8.06
CA LYS A 334 -3.32 4.39 -7.18
C LYS A 334 -4.63 3.68 -6.84
N THR A 335 -5.73 4.42 -6.70
CA THR A 335 -7.05 3.87 -6.38
C THR A 335 -7.62 3.12 -7.59
N GLU A 336 -7.46 3.65 -8.80
CA GLU A 336 -7.76 2.94 -10.05
C GLU A 336 -6.94 1.65 -10.18
N ASN A 337 -5.65 1.70 -9.81
CA ASN A 337 -4.81 0.51 -9.80
C ASN A 337 -5.30 -0.53 -8.78
N ASN A 338 -5.80 -0.11 -7.60
CA ASN A 338 -6.40 -1.02 -6.64
C ASN A 338 -7.66 -1.71 -7.18
N VAL A 339 -8.51 -0.99 -7.94
CA VAL A 339 -9.65 -1.57 -8.66
C VAL A 339 -9.15 -2.65 -9.64
N SER A 340 -8.13 -2.33 -10.46
CA SER A 340 -7.57 -3.29 -11.42
C SER A 340 -6.95 -4.52 -10.73
N ILE A 341 -6.26 -4.34 -9.61
CA ILE A 341 -5.68 -5.43 -8.82
C ILE A 341 -6.78 -6.31 -8.22
N ALA A 342 -7.84 -5.70 -7.69
CA ALA A 342 -8.98 -6.42 -7.15
C ALA A 342 -9.69 -7.25 -8.22
N GLU A 343 -9.91 -6.69 -9.41
CA GLU A 343 -10.49 -7.42 -10.55
C GLU A 343 -9.63 -8.62 -10.95
N LYS A 344 -8.32 -8.42 -11.14
CA LYS A 344 -7.39 -9.51 -11.47
C LYS A 344 -7.32 -10.57 -10.36
N THR A 345 -7.37 -10.16 -9.10
CA THR A 345 -7.35 -11.08 -7.95
C THR A 345 -8.63 -11.91 -7.90
N SER A 346 -9.78 -11.29 -8.17
CA SER A 346 -11.06 -11.99 -8.28
C SER A 346 -11.06 -12.99 -9.44
N GLU A 347 -10.53 -12.60 -10.61
CA GLU A 347 -10.36 -13.50 -11.76
C GLU A 347 -9.48 -14.70 -11.42
N ILE A 348 -8.31 -14.48 -10.83
CA ILE A 348 -7.40 -15.56 -10.38
C ILE A 348 -8.10 -16.46 -9.36
N ALA A 349 -8.83 -15.89 -8.40
CA ALA A 349 -9.58 -16.66 -7.41
C ALA A 349 -10.69 -17.50 -8.07
N GLN A 350 -11.40 -16.98 -9.08
CA GLN A 350 -12.36 -17.76 -9.85
C GLN A 350 -11.69 -18.93 -10.60
N HIS A 351 -10.52 -18.72 -11.20
CA HIS A 351 -9.74 -19.81 -11.80
C HIS A 351 -9.29 -20.85 -10.76
N MET A 352 -8.82 -20.40 -9.60
CA MET A 352 -8.46 -21.31 -8.50
C MET A 352 -9.66 -22.12 -8.02
N LYS A 353 -10.85 -21.49 -7.90
CA LYS A 353 -12.10 -22.20 -7.59
C LYS A 353 -12.38 -23.29 -8.59
N GLN A 354 -12.22 -23.01 -9.89
CA GLN A 354 -12.42 -24.00 -10.93
C GLN A 354 -11.41 -25.15 -10.84
N TRP A 355 -10.12 -24.86 -10.66
CA TRP A 355 -9.09 -25.88 -10.49
C TRP A 355 -9.33 -26.77 -9.27
N THR A 356 -9.78 -26.18 -8.15
CA THR A 356 -10.17 -26.92 -6.94
C THR A 356 -11.32 -27.89 -7.22
N VAL A 357 -12.35 -27.45 -7.97
CA VAL A 357 -13.46 -28.32 -8.40
C VAL A 357 -12.96 -29.43 -9.31
N ASP A 358 -12.14 -29.12 -10.31
CA ASP A 358 -11.60 -30.10 -11.26
C ASP A 358 -10.72 -31.14 -10.56
N LEU A 359 -9.86 -30.71 -9.63
CA LEU A 359 -9.04 -31.58 -8.80
C LEU A 359 -9.89 -32.50 -7.93
N THR A 360 -10.96 -31.99 -7.32
CA THR A 360 -11.92 -32.79 -6.53
C THR A 360 -12.55 -33.88 -7.39
N VAL A 361 -12.94 -33.56 -8.63
CA VAL A 361 -13.49 -34.55 -9.58
C VAL A 361 -12.45 -35.63 -9.92
N VAL A 362 -11.21 -35.24 -10.20
CA VAL A 362 -10.12 -36.18 -10.51
C VAL A 362 -9.78 -37.07 -9.31
N VAL A 363 -9.67 -36.49 -8.10
CA VAL A 363 -9.42 -37.22 -6.85
C VAL A 363 -10.53 -38.23 -6.58
N ASN A 364 -11.81 -37.85 -6.72
CA ASN A 364 -12.94 -38.76 -6.56
C ASN A 364 -12.90 -39.91 -7.57
N LYS A 365 -12.55 -39.62 -8.84
CA LYS A 365 -12.42 -40.65 -9.87
C LYS A 365 -11.27 -41.62 -9.59
N LEU A 366 -10.13 -41.12 -9.12
CA LEU A 366 -8.99 -41.95 -8.73
C LEU A 366 -9.29 -42.78 -7.48
N SER A 367 -9.97 -42.20 -6.50
CA SER A 367 -10.47 -42.90 -5.30
C SER A 367 -11.34 -44.09 -5.70
N PHE A 368 -12.26 -43.89 -6.63
CA PHE A 368 -13.11 -44.96 -7.15
C PHE A 368 -12.30 -46.08 -7.83
N LEU A 369 -11.33 -45.72 -8.66
CA LEU A 369 -10.50 -46.69 -9.41
C LEU A 369 -9.54 -47.50 -8.51
N VAL A 370 -9.00 -46.88 -7.47
CA VAL A 370 -7.99 -47.50 -6.58
C VAL A 370 -8.64 -48.17 -5.37
N GLY A 371 -9.72 -47.60 -4.86
CA GLY A 371 -10.45 -48.10 -3.69
C GLY A 371 -11.43 -49.22 -4.03
N GLY A 372 -12.01 -49.25 -5.24
CA GLY A 372 -12.94 -50.29 -5.66
C GLY A 372 -14.10 -50.51 -4.69
N ASN A 373 -15.14 -49.67 -4.77
CA ASN A 373 -16.40 -49.78 -4.02
C ASN A 373 -16.26 -50.36 -2.59
N ILE A 374 -15.54 -49.65 -1.74
CA ILE A 374 -15.63 -49.87 -0.29
C ILE A 374 -16.75 -48.94 0.18
N ASN A 375 -17.97 -49.48 0.22
CA ASN A 375 -18.99 -48.95 1.13
C ASN A 375 -18.55 -49.17 2.57
#